data_AF-A0A3A9Z032-F1
#
_entry.id   AF-A0A3A9Z032-F1
#
_cell.length_a   1.000
_cell.length_b   1.000
_cell.length_c   1.000
_cell.angle_alpha   90.00
_cell.angle_beta   90.00
_cell.angle_gamma   90.00
#
_symmetry.space_group_name_H-M   'P 1'
#
loop_
_entity.id
_entity.type
_entity.pdbx_description
1 polymer ?
#
loop_
_entity_poly.entity_id
_entity_poly.type
_entity_poly.pdbx_seq_one_letter_code
_entity_poly.pdbx_strand_id
1 'polypeptide(L)'
;MHRAAHAPPVGDSMNPFRSVAKARAARRRHEQLMAAAGRLISRKITSGFRTPQYEATTADLIALAFGRHQLTIDETEADRYIAAARAEKGVTR
;
A
#
# COMPACT_ATOMS: atom_id res chain seq x y z
N MET A 1 -17.21 -14.60 -52.57
CA MET A 1 -17.10 -15.51 -51.43
C MET A 1 -15.66 -15.47 -50.91
N HIS A 2 -15.45 -14.98 -49.68
CA HIS A 2 -14.41 -15.38 -48.71
C HIS A 2 -14.17 -14.25 -47.70
N ARG A 3 -14.90 -14.33 -46.57
CA ARG A 3 -14.63 -13.54 -45.37
C ARG A 3 -13.71 -14.41 -44.51
N ALA A 4 -12.44 -14.04 -44.43
CA ALA A 4 -11.50 -14.68 -43.50
C ALA A 4 -11.98 -14.37 -42.07
N ALA A 5 -12.39 -15.42 -41.35
CA ALA A 5 -12.74 -15.33 -39.94
C ALA A 5 -11.48 -15.05 -39.14
N HIS A 6 -11.36 -13.83 -38.63
CA HIS A 6 -10.37 -13.47 -37.65
C HIS A 6 -10.75 -14.18 -36.34
N ALA A 7 -10.12 -15.32 -36.07
CA ALA A 7 -10.25 -15.99 -34.78
C ALA A 7 -9.74 -15.05 -33.68
N PRO A 8 -10.48 -14.82 -32.58
CA PRO A 8 -9.95 -14.08 -31.44
C PRO A 8 -8.82 -14.89 -30.79
N PRO A 9 -7.77 -14.24 -30.25
CA PRO A 9 -6.71 -14.94 -29.53
C PRO A 9 -7.30 -15.60 -28.27
N VAL A 10 -7.49 -16.92 -28.35
CA VAL A 10 -7.72 -17.79 -27.21
C VAL A 10 -6.39 -17.90 -26.46
N GLY A 11 -6.25 -17.24 -25.31
CA GLY A 11 -5.02 -17.41 -24.54
C GLY A 11 -4.79 -16.57 -23.28
N ASP A 12 -5.73 -15.74 -22.82
CA ASP A 12 -5.57 -15.03 -21.54
C ASP A 12 -6.53 -15.53 -20.44
N SER A 13 -7.07 -16.73 -20.63
CA SER A 13 -7.91 -17.39 -19.63
C SER A 13 -7.05 -18.35 -18.79
N MET A 14 -6.84 -17.97 -17.52
CA MET A 14 -6.34 -18.82 -16.42
C MET A 14 -4.92 -19.39 -16.55
N ASN A 15 -3.90 -18.52 -16.45
CA ASN A 15 -2.61 -18.96 -15.93
C ASN A 15 -2.59 -18.82 -14.38
N PRO A 16 -2.73 -19.91 -13.61
CA PRO A 16 -2.80 -19.85 -12.14
C PRO A 16 -1.53 -19.27 -11.51
N PHE A 17 -0.38 -19.42 -12.16
CA PHE A 17 0.89 -18.88 -11.68
C PHE A 17 0.95 -17.35 -11.75
N ARG A 18 0.26 -16.73 -12.73
CA ARG A 18 0.13 -15.26 -12.81
C ARG A 18 -0.73 -14.72 -11.66
N SER A 19 -1.78 -15.45 -11.27
CA SER A 19 -2.63 -15.10 -10.12
C SER A 19 -1.84 -15.14 -8.81
N VAL A 20 -1.06 -16.20 -8.59
CA VAL A 20 -0.23 -16.34 -7.39
C VAL A 20 0.89 -15.28 -7.33
N ALA A 21 1.54 -14.98 -8.46
CA ALA A 21 2.56 -13.93 -8.52
C ALA A 21 1.98 -12.55 -8.19
N LYS A 22 0.78 -12.22 -8.72
CA LYS A 22 0.05 -11.00 -8.38
C LYS A 22 -0.32 -10.95 -6.90
N ALA A 23 -0.81 -12.05 -6.32
CA ALA A 23 -1.14 -12.12 -4.90
C ALA A 23 0.09 -11.91 -4.00
N ARG A 24 1.23 -12.52 -4.35
CA ARG A 24 2.50 -12.34 -3.62
C ARG A 24 3.02 -10.90 -3.71
N ALA A 25 2.94 -10.28 -4.89
CA ALA A 25 3.35 -8.89 -5.07
C ALA A 25 2.46 -7.94 -4.26
N ALA A 26 1.14 -8.14 -4.30
CA ALA A 26 0.18 -7.35 -3.51
C ALA A 26 0.44 -7.49 -2.00
N ARG A 27 0.71 -8.72 -1.52
CA ARG A 27 1.06 -8.96 -0.12
C ARG A 27 2.35 -8.24 0.28
N ARG A 28 3.40 -8.33 -0.53
CA ARG A 28 4.67 -7.63 -0.25
C ARG A 28 4.48 -6.11 -0.20
N ARG A 29 3.71 -5.54 -1.13
CA ARG A 29 3.37 -4.10 -1.12
C ARG A 29 2.65 -3.73 0.17
N HIS A 30 1.66 -4.53 0.56
CA HIS A 30 0.92 -4.32 1.81
C HIS A 30 1.82 -4.36 3.05
N GLU A 31 2.70 -5.36 3.15
CA GLU A 31 3.67 -5.50 4.25
C GLU A 31 4.63 -4.29 4.31
N GLN A 32 5.09 -3.80 3.15
CA GLN A 32 5.94 -2.61 3.06
C GLN A 32 5.22 -1.35 3.53
N LEU A 33 3.96 -1.15 3.11
CA LEU A 33 3.17 0.02 3.49
C LEU A 33 2.79 0.00 4.97
N MET A 34 2.41 -1.15 5.52
CA MET A 34 2.18 -1.29 6.96
C MET A 34 3.45 -1.05 7.78
N ALA A 35 4.60 -1.55 7.34
CA ALA A 35 5.87 -1.26 8.00
C ALA A 35 6.21 0.24 7.96
N ALA A 36 5.92 0.94 6.86
CA ALA A 36 6.11 2.38 6.74
C ALA A 36 5.18 3.17 7.67
N ALA A 37 3.88 2.86 7.66
CA ALA A 37 2.88 3.48 8.53
C ALA A 37 3.21 3.24 10.02
N GLY A 38 3.57 2.01 10.38
CA GLY A 38 3.99 1.65 11.73
C GLY A 38 5.22 2.44 12.19
N ARG A 39 6.21 2.68 11.32
CA ARG A 39 7.38 3.52 11.65
C ARG A 39 7.01 4.97 11.92
N LEU A 40 6.07 5.55 11.15
CA LEU A 40 5.61 6.93 11.37
C LEU A 40 4.93 7.06 12.74
N ILE A 41 4.03 6.13 13.05
CA ILE A 41 3.31 6.12 14.32
C ILE A 41 4.24 5.81 15.49
N SER A 42 5.16 4.87 15.35
CA SER A 42 6.14 4.55 16.41
C SER A 42 7.07 5.71 16.69
N ARG A 43 7.56 6.44 15.67
CA ARG A 43 8.36 7.65 15.88
C ARG A 43 7.58 8.73 16.65
N LYS A 44 6.29 8.88 16.38
CA LYS A 44 5.41 9.75 17.17
C LYS A 44 5.42 9.33 18.64
N ILE A 45 5.21 8.05 18.94
CA ILE A 45 5.15 7.52 20.31
C ILE A 45 6.50 7.67 21.03
N THR A 46 7.61 7.30 20.38
CA THR A 46 8.95 7.29 21.01
C THR A 46 9.61 8.66 21.08
N SER A 47 9.25 9.60 20.21
CA SER A 47 9.88 10.92 20.21
C SER A 47 9.69 11.69 21.52
N GLY A 48 8.71 11.33 22.37
CA GLY A 48 8.55 11.90 23.72
C GLY A 48 8.33 13.42 23.76
N PHE A 49 8.39 14.09 22.60
CA PHE A 49 8.13 15.50 22.45
C PHE A 49 6.64 15.68 22.69
N ARG A 50 6.34 16.26 23.84
CA ARG A 50 5.08 16.92 24.17
C ARG A 50 4.80 18.11 23.24
N THR A 51 5.02 17.97 21.94
CA THR A 51 4.50 18.87 20.92
C THR A 51 3.18 18.27 20.45
N PRO A 52 2.02 18.84 20.83
CA PRO A 52 0.70 18.34 20.45
C PRO A 52 0.43 18.22 18.93
N GLN A 53 1.36 18.57 18.05
CA GLN A 53 1.04 18.93 16.67
C GLN A 53 1.49 17.96 15.57
N TYR A 54 2.41 17.02 15.79
CA TYR A 54 2.82 16.13 14.69
C TYR A 54 1.99 14.85 14.65
N GLU A 55 0.78 14.98 14.11
CA GLU A 55 -0.05 13.85 13.73
C GLU A 55 0.46 13.28 12.40
N ALA A 56 0.76 11.98 12.35
CA ALA A 56 1.18 11.34 11.10
C ALA A 56 0.10 11.54 10.04
N THR A 57 0.46 12.25 8.97
CA THR A 57 -0.42 12.63 7.87
C THR A 57 -0.23 11.69 6.68
N THR A 58 -1.22 11.73 5.78
CA THR A 58 -1.19 11.10 4.47
C THR A 58 0.05 11.48 3.68
N ALA A 59 0.41 12.77 3.69
CA ALA A 59 1.58 13.30 3.02
C ALA A 59 2.89 12.69 3.55
N ASP A 60 3.00 12.47 4.87
CA ASP A 60 4.16 11.80 5.47
C ASP A 60 4.31 10.37 4.97
N LEU A 61 3.19 9.64 4.87
CA LEU A 61 3.20 8.27 4.39
C LEU A 61 3.51 8.21 2.89
N ILE A 62 2.93 9.09 2.07
CA ILE A 62 3.25 9.18 0.64
C ILE A 62 4.74 9.49 0.44
N ALA A 63 5.27 10.49 1.15
CA ALA A 63 6.68 10.86 1.06
C ALA A 63 7.60 9.72 1.50
N LEU A 64 7.27 9.00 2.57
CA LEU A 64 8.04 7.85 3.05
C LEU A 64 7.94 6.65 2.09
N ALA A 65 6.74 6.35 1.59
CA ALA A 65 6.49 5.28 0.63
C ALA A 65 7.25 5.52 -0.67
N PHE A 66 7.23 6.75 -1.18
CA PHE A 66 7.97 7.13 -2.38
C PHE A 66 9.48 7.13 -2.13
N GLY A 67 9.95 7.89 -1.14
CA GLY A 67 11.37 8.11 -0.90
C GLY A 67 12.13 6.86 -0.41
N ARG A 68 11.48 5.97 0.33
CA ARG A 68 12.13 4.78 0.92
C ARG A 68 11.76 3.47 0.24
N HIS A 69 10.52 3.34 -0.22
CA HIS A 69 10.00 2.10 -0.76
C HIS A 69 9.78 2.16 -2.29
N GLN A 70 10.01 3.32 -2.93
CA GLN A 70 9.74 3.55 -4.35
C GLN A 70 8.30 3.19 -4.73
N LEU A 71 7.37 3.36 -3.79
CA LEU A 71 5.95 3.08 -3.98
C LEU A 71 5.19 4.36 -4.29
N THR A 72 4.27 4.27 -5.24
CA THR A 72 3.25 5.30 -5.50
C THR A 72 1.92 4.83 -4.91
N ILE A 73 1.32 5.67 -4.07
CA ILE A 73 0.01 5.47 -3.45
C ILE A 73 -0.75 6.79 -3.53
N ASP A 74 -2.07 6.71 -3.61
CA ASP A 74 -2.93 7.90 -3.49
C ASP A 74 -3.21 8.25 -2.01
N GLU A 75 -3.83 9.40 -1.79
CA GLU A 75 -4.15 9.89 -0.46
C GLU A 75 -5.14 8.98 0.29
N THR A 76 -6.15 8.45 -0.42
CA THR A 76 -7.17 7.59 0.19
C THR A 76 -6.57 6.24 0.63
N GLU A 77 -5.67 5.66 -0.17
CA GLU A 77 -4.93 4.46 0.17
C GLU A 77 -4.06 4.72 1.40
N ALA A 78 -3.29 5.80 1.40
CA ALA A 78 -2.44 6.20 2.51
C ALA A 78 -3.23 6.37 3.83
N ASP A 79 -4.41 7.00 3.79
CA ASP A 79 -5.27 7.16 4.98
C ASP A 79 -5.68 5.82 5.58
N ARG A 80 -6.06 4.85 4.75
CA ARG A 80 -6.43 3.51 5.22
C ARG A 80 -5.27 2.80 5.91
N TYR A 81 -4.05 2.95 5.37
CA TYR A 81 -2.85 2.37 5.99
C TYR A 81 -2.51 3.04 7.33
N ILE A 82 -2.62 4.37 7.41
CA ILE A 82 -2.42 5.10 8.67
C ILE A 82 -3.46 4.68 9.71
N ALA A 83 -4.74 4.60 9.34
CA ALA A 83 -5.83 4.20 10.22
C ALA A 83 -5.66 2.77 10.75
N ALA A 84 -5.31 1.82 9.87
CA ALA A 84 -5.04 0.44 10.26
C ALA A 84 -3.87 0.33 11.24
N ALA A 85 -2.76 1.01 10.95
CA ALA A 85 -1.59 1.00 11.82
C ALA A 85 -1.86 1.68 13.18
N ARG A 86 -2.71 2.70 13.22
CA ARG A 86 -3.19 3.32 14.47
C ARG A 86 -4.01 2.34 15.31
N ALA A 87 -4.95 1.62 14.68
CA ALA A 87 -5.76 0.60 15.33
C ALA A 87 -4.88 -0.53 15.91
N GLU A 88 -3.88 -1.01 15.17
CA GLU A 88 -2.95 -2.04 15.63
C GLU A 88 -2.13 -1.60 16.84
N LYS A 89 -1.77 -0.31 16.91
CA LYS A 89 -1.02 0.27 18.05
C LYS A 89 -1.90 0.68 19.23
N GLY A 90 -3.22 0.44 19.17
CA GLY A 90 -4.17 0.90 20.19
C GLY A 90 -4.28 2.43 20.28
N VAL A 91 -3.88 3.14 19.23
CA VAL A 91 -3.95 4.60 19.12
C VAL A 91 -5.24 4.95 18.38
N THR A 92 -6.38 4.73 19.03
CA THR A 92 -7.68 5.25 18.56
C THR A 92 -7.89 6.62 19.18
N ARG A 93 -8.03 7.64 18.34
CA ARG A 93 -8.44 8.98 18.77
C ARG A 93 -9.96 9.04 18.86
#